data_AF-A0AAD4FD72-F1
#
_entry.id   AF-A0AAD4FD72-F1
#
_cell.length_a   1.000
_cell.length_b   1.000
_cell.length_c   1.000
_cell.angle_alpha   90.00
_cell.angle_beta   90.00
_cell.angle_gamma   90.00
#
_symmetry.space_group_name_H-M   'P 1'
#
loop_
_entity.id
_entity.type
_entity.pdbx_description
1 polymer ?
#
loop_
_entity_poly.entity_id
_entity_poly.type
_entity_poly.pdbx_seq_one_letter_code
_entity_poly.pdbx_strand_id
1 'polypeptide(L)'
;MVGNAAPFMVVGSETTATVLPGTPYLLLKFPKCMRRLKEEIHDRFGSKEEMTIEALLKLTYMTAVLDEAIRVYPGAPETLAKLVSPGGNADLCRDDKNAFNPFSVGPRACLGRNLVHNGLRLALSHLLWDFDFELDETSDG
;
A
#
# COMPACT_ATOMS: atom_id res chain seq x y z
N MET A 1 -25.27 6.09 18.46
CA MET A 1 -24.60 5.11 17.58
C MET A 1 -23.34 5.69 16.93
N VAL A 2 -22.55 6.51 17.65
CA VAL A 2 -21.35 7.21 17.10
C VAL A 2 -20.03 6.66 17.70
N GLY A 3 -20.09 5.84 18.76
CA GLY A 3 -18.92 5.44 19.55
C GLY A 3 -17.88 4.58 18.81
N ASN A 4 -18.30 3.77 17.82
CA ASN A 4 -17.38 2.85 17.11
C ASN A 4 -16.88 3.41 15.78
N ALA A 5 -17.43 4.53 15.29
CA ALA A 5 -17.06 5.11 14.00
C ALA A 5 -15.79 5.96 14.08
N ALA A 6 -15.60 6.70 15.18
CA ALA A 6 -14.46 7.61 15.35
C ALA A 6 -13.09 6.89 15.29
N PRO A 7 -12.88 5.74 15.97
CA PRO A 7 -11.61 5.01 15.87
C PRO A 7 -11.31 4.52 14.45
N PHE A 8 -12.35 4.15 13.69
CA PHE A 8 -12.19 3.67 12.32
C PHE A 8 -11.72 4.78 11.36
N MET A 9 -12.29 5.98 11.51
CA MET A 9 -11.88 7.14 10.70
C MET A 9 -10.45 7.57 11.03
N VAL A 10 -10.09 7.68 12.30
CA VAL A 10 -8.75 8.11 12.72
C VAL A 10 -7.68 7.15 12.18
N VAL A 11 -7.81 5.85 12.44
CA VAL A 11 -6.82 4.84 12.03
C VAL A 11 -6.80 4.69 10.50
N GLY A 12 -7.96 4.70 9.84
CA GLY A 12 -8.02 4.55 8.38
C GLY A 12 -7.42 5.73 7.62
N SER A 13 -7.63 6.96 8.11
CA SER A 13 -7.10 8.17 7.50
C SER A 13 -5.58 8.26 7.62
N GLU A 14 -5.04 8.04 8.82
CA GLU A 14 -3.59 8.14 9.07
C GLU A 14 -2.82 7.15 8.19
N THR A 15 -3.24 5.88 8.14
CA THR A 15 -2.53 4.87 7.34
C THR A 15 -2.56 5.15 5.85
N THR A 16 -3.70 5.63 5.34
CA THR A 16 -3.86 5.90 3.90
C THR A 16 -3.09 7.16 3.51
N ALA A 17 -3.04 8.16 4.39
CA ALA A 17 -2.31 9.41 4.17
C ALA A 17 -0.79 9.22 4.12
N THR A 18 -0.24 8.18 4.74
CA THR A 18 1.19 7.84 4.61
C THR A 18 1.48 7.05 3.33
N VAL A 19 0.70 5.99 3.07
CA VAL A 19 0.98 5.05 1.97
C VAL A 19 0.71 5.67 0.60
N LEU A 20 -0.37 6.45 0.48
CA LEU A 20 -0.78 7.02 -0.80
C LEU A 20 0.27 7.96 -1.42
N PRO A 21 0.84 8.95 -0.71
CA PRO A 21 1.93 9.77 -1.25
C PRO A 21 3.29 9.06 -1.25
N GLY A 22 3.53 8.12 -0.33
CA GLY A 22 4.77 7.34 -0.32
C GLY A 22 4.91 6.43 -1.55
N THR A 23 3.79 5.92 -2.08
CA THR A 23 3.79 5.02 -3.24
C THR A 23 4.34 5.68 -4.52
N PRO A 24 3.82 6.82 -5.02
CA PRO A 24 4.38 7.49 -6.19
C PRO A 24 5.82 7.94 -5.95
N TYR A 25 6.19 8.39 -4.75
CA TYR A 25 7.57 8.72 -4.42
C TYR A 25 8.53 7.52 -4.62
N LEU A 26 8.17 6.33 -4.12
CA LEU A 26 8.95 5.11 -4.35
C LEU A 26 9.00 4.72 -5.83
N LEU A 27 7.87 4.81 -6.52
CA LEU A 27 7.80 4.50 -7.94
C LEU A 27 8.70 5.42 -8.77
N LEU A 28 8.81 6.70 -8.39
CA LEU A 28 9.73 7.63 -9.05
C LEU A 28 11.19 7.32 -8.76
N LYS A 29 11.54 6.90 -7.53
CA LYS A 29 12.88 6.39 -7.22
C LYS A 29 13.24 5.12 -7.98
N PHE A 30 12.23 4.31 -8.36
CA PHE A 30 12.39 3.07 -9.12
C PHE A 30 11.64 3.12 -10.46
N PRO A 31 12.14 3.85 -11.48
CA PRO A 31 11.40 4.13 -12.72
C PRO A 31 11.01 2.87 -13.51
N LYS A 32 11.76 1.77 -13.36
CA LYS A 32 11.40 0.46 -13.95
C LYS A 32 10.07 -0.07 -13.40
N CYS A 33 9.80 0.13 -12.10
CA CYS A 33 8.57 -0.28 -11.46
C CYS A 33 7.40 0.61 -11.88
N MET A 34 7.62 1.94 -11.94
CA MET A 34 6.62 2.89 -12.44
C MET A 34 6.16 2.54 -13.85
N ARG A 35 7.11 2.30 -14.77
CA ARG A 35 6.78 1.93 -16.15
C ARG A 35 5.95 0.65 -16.22
N ARG A 36 6.36 -0.40 -15.51
CA ARG A 36 5.62 -1.67 -15.49
C ARG A 36 4.21 -1.52 -14.91
N LEU A 37 4.03 -0.68 -13.90
CA LEU A 37 2.71 -0.41 -13.33
C LEU A 37 1.81 0.37 -14.31
N LYS A 38 2.35 1.39 -14.96
CA LYS A 38 1.63 2.12 -16.02
C LYS A 38 1.26 1.20 -17.18
N GLU A 39 2.17 0.33 -17.62
CA GLU A 39 1.91 -0.70 -18.64
C GLU A 39 0.75 -1.63 -18.19
N GLU A 40 0.79 -2.16 -16.96
CA GLU A 40 -0.29 -3.03 -16.45
C GLU A 40 -1.66 -2.32 -16.43
N ILE A 41 -1.70 -1.00 -16.16
CA ILE A 41 -2.94 -0.22 -16.13
C ILE A 41 -3.42 0.07 -17.56
N HIS A 42 -2.56 0.60 -18.43
CA HIS A 42 -2.92 0.97 -19.81
C HIS A 42 -3.23 -0.24 -20.69
N ASP A 43 -2.61 -1.39 -20.45
CA ASP A 43 -2.92 -2.63 -21.18
C ASP A 43 -4.31 -3.17 -20.81
N ARG A 44 -4.82 -2.81 -19.63
CA ARG A 44 -6.04 -3.39 -19.06
C ARG A 44 -7.27 -2.51 -19.18
N PHE A 45 -7.09 -1.20 -19.30
CA PHE A 45 -8.18 -0.22 -19.32
C PHE A 45 -8.06 0.72 -20.51
N GLY A 46 -9.17 0.92 -21.22
CA GLY A 46 -9.26 1.89 -22.31
C GLY A 46 -9.78 3.25 -21.87
N SER A 47 -10.52 3.31 -20.76
CA SER A 47 -11.03 4.55 -20.18
C SER A 47 -11.03 4.53 -18.65
N LYS A 48 -11.13 5.73 -18.06
CA LYS A 48 -11.13 5.92 -16.61
C LYS A 48 -12.35 5.30 -15.93
N GLU A 49 -13.48 5.26 -16.61
CA GLU A 49 -14.76 4.73 -16.10
C GLU A 49 -14.73 3.20 -15.95
N GLU A 50 -13.85 2.52 -16.68
CA GLU A 50 -13.67 1.06 -16.59
C GLU A 50 -12.90 0.64 -15.33
N MET A 51 -12.24 1.59 -14.64
CA MET A 51 -11.37 1.35 -13.49
C MET A 51 -12.17 1.14 -12.19
N THR A 52 -13.07 0.16 -12.17
CA THR A 52 -13.84 -0.21 -10.97
C THR A 52 -12.98 -0.97 -9.96
N ILE A 53 -13.43 -1.05 -8.70
CA ILE A 53 -12.74 -1.81 -7.64
C ILE A 53 -12.54 -3.26 -8.08
N GLU A 54 -13.56 -3.91 -8.65
CA GLU A 54 -13.51 -5.30 -9.10
C GLU A 54 -12.49 -5.52 -10.21
N ALA A 55 -12.35 -4.54 -11.11
CA ALA A 55 -11.39 -4.62 -12.19
C ALA A 55 -9.95 -4.42 -11.67
N LEU A 56 -9.75 -3.46 -10.76
CA LEU A 56 -8.46 -3.18 -10.13
C LEU A 56 -7.98 -4.30 -9.20
N LEU A 57 -8.89 -5.08 -8.60
CA LEU A 57 -8.53 -6.27 -7.81
C LEU A 57 -7.76 -7.33 -8.63
N LYS A 58 -7.93 -7.34 -9.96
CA LYS A 58 -7.22 -8.26 -10.86
C LYS A 58 -5.80 -7.80 -11.22
N LEU A 59 -5.39 -6.60 -10.79
CA LEU A 59 -4.04 -6.09 -11.02
C LEU A 59 -3.08 -6.66 -9.97
N THR A 60 -2.36 -7.70 -10.38
CA THR A 60 -1.43 -8.42 -9.49
C THR A 60 -0.20 -7.59 -9.17
N TYR A 61 0.34 -6.85 -10.14
CA TYR A 61 1.54 -6.05 -9.90
C TYR A 61 1.23 -4.82 -9.07
N MET A 62 0.10 -4.16 -9.31
CA MET A 62 -0.41 -3.11 -8.43
C MET A 62 -0.56 -3.56 -6.98
N THR A 63 -1.06 -4.79 -6.74
CA THR A 63 -1.15 -5.34 -5.38
C THR A 63 0.23 -5.49 -4.75
N ALA A 64 1.20 -6.02 -5.49
CA ALA A 64 2.58 -6.15 -5.02
C ALA A 64 3.24 -4.80 -4.72
N VAL A 65 2.99 -3.78 -5.54
CA VAL A 65 3.49 -2.41 -5.31
C VAL A 65 2.90 -1.83 -4.02
N LEU A 66 1.60 -2.00 -3.78
CA LEU A 66 0.96 -1.50 -2.57
C LEU A 66 1.45 -2.25 -1.31
N ASP A 67 1.60 -3.58 -1.37
CA ASP A 67 2.14 -4.36 -0.26
C ASP A 67 3.58 -3.93 0.06
N GLU A 68 4.39 -3.66 -0.96
CA GLU A 68 5.76 -3.16 -0.80
C GLU A 68 5.81 -1.72 -0.27
N ALA A 69 4.91 -0.84 -0.74
CA ALA A 69 4.79 0.52 -0.24
C ALA A 69 4.41 0.53 1.25
N ILE A 70 3.51 -0.35 1.68
CA ILE A 70 3.15 -0.54 3.09
C ILE A 70 4.33 -1.13 3.89
N ARG A 71 5.20 -1.93 3.26
CA ARG A 71 6.42 -2.47 3.88
C ARG A 71 7.45 -1.38 4.17
N VAL A 72 7.64 -0.45 3.24
CA VAL A 72 8.62 0.63 3.36
C VAL A 72 8.06 1.81 4.18
N TYR A 73 6.78 2.14 3.99
CA TYR A 73 6.05 3.18 4.70
C TYR A 73 4.89 2.57 5.51
N PRO A 74 5.18 1.91 6.65
CA PRO A 74 4.12 1.42 7.50
C PRO A 74 3.38 2.60 8.11
N GLY A 75 2.11 2.80 7.73
CA GLY A 75 1.24 3.87 8.27
C GLY A 75 0.92 3.73 9.76
N ALA A 76 1.39 2.66 10.40
CA ALA A 76 1.38 2.45 11.83
C ALA A 76 2.66 1.71 12.22
N PRO A 77 3.80 2.40 12.44
CA PRO A 77 5.04 1.77 12.86
C PRO A 77 4.91 1.04 14.21
N GLU A 78 3.91 1.40 15.02
CA GLU A 78 3.69 0.87 16.36
C GLU A 78 2.76 -0.35 16.45
N THR A 79 2.02 -0.72 15.40
CA THR A 79 1.05 -1.82 15.52
C THR A 79 1.69 -3.19 15.34
N LEU A 80 2.09 -3.73 16.50
CA LEU A 80 2.25 -5.15 16.81
C LEU A 80 3.46 -5.82 16.18
N ALA A 81 4.65 -5.45 16.66
CA ALA A 81 5.68 -6.46 16.88
C ALA A 81 5.02 -7.60 17.67
N LYS A 82 4.65 -8.69 17.00
CA LYS A 82 4.49 -9.95 17.70
C LYS A 82 5.84 -10.19 18.34
N LEU A 83 5.85 -10.22 19.67
CA LEU A 83 6.91 -10.85 20.45
C LEU A 83 7.32 -12.10 19.69
N VAL A 84 8.57 -12.11 19.23
CA VAL A 84 9.20 -13.26 18.62
C VAL A 84 8.85 -14.47 19.47
N SER A 85 8.34 -15.54 18.85
CA SER A 85 8.06 -16.79 19.56
C SER A 85 9.27 -17.14 20.45
N PRO A 86 9.10 -17.62 21.69
CA PRO A 86 10.24 -17.89 22.57
C PRO A 86 11.21 -18.85 21.86
N GLY A 87 12.36 -18.32 21.41
CA GLY A 87 13.36 -19.07 20.62
C GLY A 87 13.57 -18.64 19.15
N GLY A 88 12.96 -17.56 18.66
CA GLY A 88 13.25 -17.05 17.32
C GLY A 88 14.53 -16.23 17.27
N ASN A 89 15.53 -16.71 16.53
CA ASN A 89 16.78 -15.99 16.29
C ASN A 89 16.47 -14.82 15.34
N ALA A 90 16.63 -13.58 15.81
CA ALA A 90 16.53 -12.38 14.97
C ALA A 90 17.77 -12.26 14.06
N ASP A 91 17.93 -13.22 13.15
CA ASP A 91 18.87 -13.11 12.05
C ASP A 91 18.26 -12.22 10.96
N LEU A 92 18.56 -10.93 11.04
CA LEU A 92 18.15 -9.91 10.05
C LEU A 92 18.62 -10.25 8.63
N CYS A 93 19.63 -11.12 8.46
CA CYS A 93 20.11 -11.54 7.14
C CYS A 93 19.22 -12.62 6.49
N ARG A 94 18.29 -13.23 7.25
CA ARG A 94 17.32 -14.21 6.73
C ARG A 94 15.96 -13.54 6.59
N ASP A 95 15.70 -12.96 5.41
CA ASP A 95 14.43 -12.34 5.06
C ASP A 95 13.28 -13.38 5.09
N ASP A 96 12.60 -13.49 6.24
CA ASP A 96 11.37 -14.25 6.37
C ASP A 96 10.19 -13.39 5.93
N LYS A 97 9.75 -13.62 4.69
CA LYS A 97 8.58 -12.94 4.11
C LYS A 97 7.28 -13.15 4.90
N ASN A 98 7.22 -14.15 5.79
CA ASN A 98 6.06 -14.36 6.67
C ASN A 98 6.08 -13.46 7.92
N ALA A 99 7.21 -12.83 8.23
CA ALA A 99 7.32 -11.87 9.33
C ALA A 99 6.66 -10.53 8.98
N PHE A 100 6.55 -10.20 7.69
CA PHE A 100 5.85 -9.01 7.23
C PHE A 100 4.34 -9.24 7.19
N ASN A 101 3.64 -8.70 8.18
CA ASN A 101 2.20 -8.82 8.27
C ASN A 101 1.56 -7.48 8.67
N PRO A 102 1.48 -6.53 7.73
CA PRO A 102 1.09 -5.14 8.02
C PRO A 102 -0.35 -5.00 8.51
N PHE A 103 -1.19 -6.01 8.27
CA PHE A 103 -2.58 -6.06 8.72
C PHE A 103 -2.81 -7.03 9.86
N SER A 104 -1.74 -7.57 10.48
CA SER A 104 -1.82 -8.62 11.50
C SER A 104 -2.54 -9.91 11.03
N VAL A 105 -2.44 -10.98 11.82
CA VAL A 105 -3.16 -12.25 11.60
C VAL A 105 -3.87 -12.70 12.87
N GLY A 106 -5.02 -13.35 12.71
CA GLY A 106 -5.84 -13.88 13.80
C GLY A 106 -7.00 -12.98 14.19
N PRO A 107 -7.59 -13.16 15.39
CA PRO A 107 -8.78 -12.42 15.83
C PRO A 107 -8.62 -10.90 15.94
N ARG A 108 -7.37 -10.41 15.90
CA ARG A 108 -7.00 -8.98 15.96
C ARG A 108 -6.46 -8.47 14.62
N ALA A 109 -6.65 -9.23 13.53
CA ALA A 109 -6.33 -8.75 12.19
C ALA A 109 -7.11 -7.47 11.87
N CYS A 110 -6.50 -6.61 11.06
CA CYS A 110 -7.07 -5.34 10.67
C CYS A 110 -8.38 -5.56 9.90
N LEU A 111 -9.48 -5.15 10.53
CA LEU A 111 -10.81 -5.19 9.93
C LEU A 111 -10.87 -4.33 8.65
N GLY A 112 -10.09 -3.25 8.59
CA GLY A 112 -10.03 -2.31 7.48
C GLY A 112 -9.13 -2.75 6.31
N ARG A 113 -8.52 -3.94 6.34
CA ARG A 113 -7.54 -4.37 5.33
C ARG A 113 -8.03 -4.17 3.89
N ASN A 114 -9.21 -4.71 3.57
CA ASN A 114 -9.77 -4.62 2.23
C ASN A 114 -10.19 -3.20 1.87
N LEU A 115 -10.69 -2.43 2.85
CA LEU A 115 -11.08 -1.05 2.60
C LEU A 115 -9.87 -0.19 2.22
N VAL A 116 -8.78 -0.29 2.99
CA VAL A 116 -7.54 0.45 2.71
C VAL A 116 -6.99 0.04 1.35
N HIS A 117 -6.91 -1.26 1.08
CA HIS A 117 -6.44 -1.78 -0.20
C HIS A 117 -7.26 -1.32 -1.40
N ASN A 118 -8.58 -1.30 -1.31
CA ASN A 118 -9.45 -0.88 -2.40
C ASN A 118 -9.41 0.65 -2.59
N GLY A 119 -9.38 1.41 -1.49
CA GLY A 119 -9.26 2.86 -1.52
C GLY A 119 -7.92 3.32 -2.13
N LEU A 120 -6.81 2.72 -1.68
CA LEU A 120 -5.49 2.96 -2.25
C LEU A 120 -5.43 2.58 -3.73
N ARG A 121 -6.11 1.49 -4.12
CA ARG A 121 -6.16 1.10 -5.52
C ARG A 121 -6.81 2.17 -6.38
N LEU A 122 -8.05 2.54 -6.06
CA LEU A 122 -8.77 3.56 -6.81
C LEU A 122 -8.00 4.89 -6.87
N ALA A 123 -7.49 5.35 -5.72
CA ALA A 123 -6.77 6.61 -5.65
C ALA A 123 -5.50 6.57 -6.50
N LEU A 124 -4.66 5.55 -6.34
CA LEU A 124 -3.41 5.44 -7.09
C LEU A 124 -3.66 5.27 -8.59
N SER A 125 -4.66 4.47 -8.97
CA SER A 125 -4.95 4.21 -10.37
C SER A 125 -5.43 5.47 -11.08
N HIS A 126 -6.31 6.25 -10.47
CA HIS A 126 -6.73 7.54 -11.03
C HIS A 126 -5.60 8.57 -11.04
N LEU A 127 -4.79 8.63 -9.98
CA LEU A 127 -3.64 9.53 -9.93
C LEU A 127 -2.65 9.25 -11.08
N LEU A 128 -2.31 7.99 -11.31
CA LEU A 128 -1.38 7.60 -12.38
C LEU A 128 -1.96 7.77 -13.79
N TRP A 129 -3.30 7.76 -13.92
CA TRP A 129 -3.99 7.98 -15.19
C TRP A 129 -4.10 9.46 -15.53
N ASP A 130 -4.41 10.30 -14.53
CA ASP A 130 -4.67 11.73 -14.73
C ASP A 130 -3.39 12.59 -14.68
N PHE A 131 -2.35 12.14 -13.98
CA PHE A 131 -1.15 12.94 -13.70
C PHE A 131 0.14 12.23 -14.10
N ASP A 132 1.06 12.99 -14.67
CA ASP A 132 2.46 12.62 -14.79
C ASP A 132 3.25 13.13 -13.59
N PHE A 133 3.95 12.20 -12.93
CA PHE A 133 4.74 12.48 -11.76
C PHE A 133 6.22 12.62 -12.16
N GLU A 134 6.88 13.62 -11.58
CA GLU A 134 8.32 13.87 -11.70
C GLU A 134 8.87 14.20 -10.31
N LEU A 135 10.12 13.80 -10.04
CA LEU A 135 10.80 14.20 -8.81
C LEU A 135 11.39 15.58 -8.99
N ASP A 136 11.10 16.47 -8.04
CA ASP A 136 11.78 17.76 -7.99
C ASP A 136 13.25 17.58 -7.60
N GLU A 137 14.15 18.35 -8.21
CA GLU A 137 15.61 18.25 -8.05
C GLU A 137 16.05 18.46 -6.58
N THR A 138 15.23 19.13 -5.77
CA THR A 138 15.51 19.40 -4.36
C THR A 138 15.22 18.22 -3.43
N SER A 139 14.50 17.19 -3.91
CA SER A 139 13.98 16.07 -3.09
C SER A 139 14.90 14.85 -3.02
N ASP A 140 16.05 14.87 -3.69
CA ASP A 140 17.00 13.73 -3.78
C ASP A 140 18.07 13.74 -2.66
N GLY A 141 17.88 14.58 -1.63
CA GLY A 141 18.77 14.76 -0.47
C GLY A 141 18.45 13.89 0.73
#